data_AF-A0A356PAP9-F1
#
_entry.id   AF-A0A356PAP9-F1
#
_cell.length_a   1.000
_cell.length_b   1.000
_cell.length_c   1.000
_cell.angle_alpha   90.00
_cell.angle_beta   90.00
_cell.angle_gamma   90.00
#
_symmetry.space_group_name_H-M   'P 1'
#
loop_
_entity.id
_entity.type
_entity.pdbx_description
1 polymer ?
#
loop_
_entity_poly.entity_id
_entity_poly.type
_entity_poly.pdbx_seq_one_letter_code
_entity_poly.pdbx_strand_id
1 'polypeptide(L)'
;MIIVGELINASRKSIGEAIKAQDKDYIQKVARDEFEAGANYIDVNAGIFVGKEPEYLKWLVKTVQEVVDCPCCIDSPDPKAIQEALSVHKGVAMINSISLEKSRYDALIPVVAGTDLKVVALCM
;
A
#
# COMPACT_ATOMS: atom_id res chain seq x y z
N MET A 1 -14.00 7.74 13.02
CA MET A 1 -12.67 7.08 13.10
C MET A 1 -12.33 6.63 11.69
N ILE A 2 -11.10 6.88 11.21
CA ILE A 2 -10.61 6.27 9.96
C ILE A 2 -9.96 4.94 10.35
N ILE A 3 -10.35 3.86 9.68
CA ILE A 3 -9.85 2.50 9.88
C ILE A 3 -9.00 2.12 8.66
N VAL A 4 -7.78 1.65 8.90
CA VAL A 4 -6.90 1.08 7.86
C VAL A 4 -6.82 -0.42 8.11
N GLY A 5 -7.26 -1.24 7.16
CA GLY A 5 -7.11 -2.70 7.22
C GLY A 5 -5.64 -3.08 7.01
N GLU A 6 -5.05 -3.81 7.95
CA GLU A 6 -3.60 -4.12 7.99
C GLU A 6 -3.24 -5.51 7.44
N LEU A 7 -4.23 -6.31 7.02
CA LEU A 7 -3.99 -7.74 6.79
C LEU A 7 -3.21 -8.00 5.50
N ILE A 8 -3.25 -7.13 4.49
CA ILE A 8 -2.49 -7.31 3.24
C ILE A 8 -1.05 -6.79 3.40
N ASN A 9 -0.32 -7.44 4.31
CA ASN A 9 1.07 -7.16 4.59
C ASN A 9 1.97 -8.37 4.34
N ALA A 10 2.97 -8.22 3.47
CA ALA A 10 3.82 -9.34 3.02
C ALA A 10 4.65 -10.00 4.14
N SER A 11 4.85 -9.34 5.29
CA SER A 11 5.47 -9.97 6.47
C SER A 11 4.62 -11.11 7.04
N ARG A 12 3.30 -11.12 6.78
CA ARG A 12 2.41 -12.21 7.16
C ARG A 12 2.60 -13.37 6.18
N LYS A 13 2.94 -14.55 6.70
CA LYS A 13 3.33 -15.73 5.90
C LYS A 13 2.37 -16.02 4.74
N SER A 14 1.06 -16.12 5.01
CA SER A 14 0.06 -16.46 3.98
C SER A 14 -0.06 -15.39 2.89
N ILE A 15 0.08 -14.11 3.26
CA ILE A 15 0.03 -12.98 2.32
C ILE A 15 1.30 -12.94 1.49
N GLY A 16 2.46 -13.13 2.10
CA GLY A 16 3.72 -13.25 1.37
C GLY A 16 3.72 -14.41 0.37
N GLU A 17 3.17 -15.56 0.73
CA GLU A 17 3.00 -16.69 -0.19
C GLU A 17 2.02 -16.36 -1.34
N ALA A 18 0.88 -15.72 -1.03
CA ALA A 18 -0.08 -15.28 -2.03
C ALA A 18 0.49 -14.25 -3.01
N ILE A 19 1.27 -13.27 -2.53
CA ILE A 19 1.94 -12.28 -3.39
C ILE A 19 2.95 -12.97 -4.31
N LYS A 20 3.78 -13.89 -3.79
CA LYS A 20 4.76 -14.65 -4.59
C LYS A 20 4.08 -15.47 -5.70
N ALA A 21 2.94 -16.08 -5.38
CA ALA A 21 2.16 -16.88 -6.33
C ALA A 21 1.25 -16.04 -7.22
N GLN A 22 1.17 -14.72 -6.98
CA GLN A 22 0.14 -13.82 -7.55
C GLN A 22 -1.27 -14.41 -7.43
N ASP A 23 -1.57 -15.01 -6.27
CA ASP A 23 -2.86 -15.56 -5.92
C ASP A 23 -3.86 -14.43 -5.71
N LYS A 24 -4.45 -14.02 -6.82
CA LYS A 24 -5.38 -12.90 -6.92
C LYS A 24 -6.63 -13.14 -6.07
N ASP A 25 -7.16 -14.35 -6.09
CA ASP A 25 -8.41 -14.69 -5.41
C ASP A 25 -8.25 -14.59 -3.89
N TYR A 26 -7.11 -15.04 -3.35
CA TYR A 26 -6.82 -14.91 -1.92
C TYR A 26 -6.69 -13.45 -1.49
N ILE A 27 -5.90 -12.65 -2.21
CA ILE A 27 -5.72 -11.22 -1.90
C ILE A 27 -7.05 -10.46 -1.97
N GLN A 28 -7.84 -10.72 -3.02
CA GLN A 28 -9.16 -10.10 -3.17
C GLN A 28 -10.13 -10.51 -2.07
N LYS A 29 -10.06 -11.76 -1.60
CA LYS A 29 -10.87 -12.20 -0.47
C LYS A 29 -10.51 -11.41 0.79
N VAL A 30 -9.23 -11.29 1.12
CA VAL A 30 -8.79 -10.51 2.31
C VAL A 30 -9.23 -9.05 2.19
N ALA A 31 -9.06 -8.43 1.02
CA ALA A 31 -9.47 -7.06 0.80
C ALA A 31 -10.98 -6.86 1.02
N ARG A 32 -11.83 -7.74 0.48
CA ARG A 32 -13.28 -7.71 0.72
C ARG A 32 -13.63 -7.89 2.17
N ASP A 33 -13.03 -8.89 2.84
CA ASP A 33 -13.29 -9.17 4.25
C ASP A 33 -12.95 -7.94 5.12
N GLU A 34 -11.82 -7.26 4.87
CA GLU A 34 -11.44 -6.04 5.59
C GLU A 34 -12.36 -4.85 5.30
N PHE A 35 -12.75 -4.68 4.04
CA PHE A 35 -13.68 -3.62 3.62
C PHE A 35 -15.07 -3.81 4.22
N GLU A 36 -15.63 -5.02 4.17
CA GLU A 36 -16.92 -5.38 4.77
C GLU A 36 -16.89 -5.26 6.30
N ALA A 37 -15.73 -5.44 6.93
CA ALA A 37 -15.51 -5.18 8.35
C ALA A 37 -15.41 -3.68 8.70
N GLY A 38 -15.46 -2.78 7.71
CA GLY A 38 -15.52 -1.33 7.90
C GLY A 38 -14.22 -0.58 7.66
N ALA A 39 -13.22 -1.20 7.02
CA ALA A 39 -11.99 -0.51 6.64
C ALA A 39 -12.25 0.64 5.65
N ASN A 40 -11.73 1.83 5.96
CA ASN A 40 -11.80 3.00 5.08
C ASN A 40 -10.65 3.04 4.08
N TYR A 41 -9.54 2.36 4.39
CA TYR A 41 -8.40 2.12 3.52
C TYR A 41 -7.95 0.67 3.67
N ILE A 42 -7.39 0.08 2.62
CA ILE A 42 -6.69 -1.21 2.69
C ILE A 42 -5.19 -0.96 2.60
N ASP A 43 -4.45 -1.31 3.65
CA ASP A 43 -2.99 -1.30 3.63
C ASP A 43 -2.47 -2.33 2.64
N VAL A 44 -1.50 -1.96 1.80
CA VAL A 44 -0.81 -2.87 0.89
C VAL A 44 0.68 -2.71 1.11
N ASN A 45 1.34 -3.79 1.54
CA ASN A 45 2.78 -3.83 1.78
C ASN A 45 3.42 -5.01 1.05
N ALA A 46 4.50 -4.74 0.33
CA ALA A 46 5.34 -5.74 -0.36
C ALA A 46 6.83 -5.65 0.05
N GLY A 47 7.15 -5.00 1.17
CA GLY A 47 8.52 -4.59 1.53
C GLY A 47 9.50 -5.72 1.79
N ILE A 48 9.05 -6.95 2.05
CA ILE A 48 9.96 -8.11 2.19
C ILE A 48 10.55 -8.57 0.84
N PHE A 49 9.99 -8.11 -0.28
CA PHE A 49 10.37 -8.53 -1.63
C PHE A 49 11.40 -7.61 -2.25
N VAL A 50 12.61 -7.59 -1.68
CA VAL A 50 13.72 -6.75 -2.16
C VAL A 50 13.93 -6.94 -3.66
N GLY A 51 13.89 -5.83 -4.42
CA GLY A 51 14.05 -5.82 -5.88
C GLY A 51 12.79 -6.13 -6.68
N LYS A 52 11.71 -6.61 -6.05
CA LYS A 52 10.39 -6.84 -6.69
C LYS A 52 9.27 -5.99 -6.10
N GLU A 53 9.53 -5.27 -5.02
CA GLU A 53 8.55 -4.45 -4.31
C GLU A 53 7.74 -3.52 -5.24
N PRO A 54 8.32 -2.75 -6.18
CA PRO A 54 7.53 -1.91 -7.08
C PRO A 54 6.52 -2.68 -7.96
N GLU A 55 6.92 -3.85 -8.47
CA GLU A 55 6.07 -4.70 -9.30
C GLU A 55 4.90 -5.27 -8.47
N TYR A 56 5.21 -5.81 -7.30
CA TYR A 56 4.20 -6.41 -6.43
C TYR A 56 3.26 -5.39 -5.80
N LEU A 57 3.76 -4.21 -5.43
CA LEU A 57 2.89 -3.15 -4.87
C LEU A 57 1.91 -2.64 -5.92
N LYS A 58 2.36 -2.46 -7.16
CA LYS A 58 1.49 -2.14 -8.31
C LYS A 58 0.44 -3.22 -8.54
N TRP A 59 0.83 -4.50 -8.49
CA TRP A 59 -0.09 -5.62 -8.63
C TRP A 59 -1.10 -5.68 -7.48
N LEU A 60 -0.67 -5.46 -6.24
CA LEU A 60 -1.53 -5.42 -5.05
C LEU A 60 -2.57 -4.32 -5.15
N VAL A 61 -2.17 -3.07 -5.43
CA VAL A 61 -3.12 -1.94 -5.57
C VAL A 61 -4.19 -2.24 -6.61
N LYS A 62 -3.78 -2.70 -7.80
CA LYS A 62 -4.74 -3.07 -8.85
C LYS A 62 -5.67 -4.20 -8.39
N THR A 63 -5.13 -5.25 -7.78
CA THR A 63 -5.88 -6.43 -7.35
C THR A 63 -6.92 -6.08 -6.29
N VAL A 64 -6.55 -5.25 -5.32
CA VAL A 64 -7.44 -4.77 -4.25
C VAL A 64 -8.56 -3.91 -4.84
N GLN A 65 -8.24 -2.89 -5.65
CA GLN A 65 -9.23 -1.94 -6.19
C GLN A 65 -10.09 -2.49 -7.33
N GLU A 66 -9.94 -3.77 -7.68
CA GLU A 66 -10.90 -4.48 -8.53
C GLU A 66 -12.11 -5.01 -7.75
N VAL A 67 -12.05 -5.08 -6.42
CA VAL A 67 -13.08 -5.73 -5.59
C VAL A 67 -13.57 -4.92 -4.40
N VAL A 68 -12.93 -3.79 -4.10
CA VAL A 68 -13.38 -2.85 -3.07
C VAL A 68 -13.36 -1.41 -3.60
N ASP A 69 -14.27 -0.59 -3.09
CA ASP A 69 -14.43 0.81 -3.52
C ASP A 69 -13.60 1.81 -2.69
N CYS A 70 -12.86 1.35 -1.68
CA CYS A 70 -12.00 2.21 -0.87
C CYS A 70 -10.58 2.37 -1.46
N PRO A 71 -9.90 3.49 -1.18
CA PRO A 71 -8.51 3.69 -1.57
C PRO A 71 -7.53 2.80 -0.79
N CYS A 72 -6.39 2.46 -1.39
CA CYS A 72 -5.29 1.82 -0.65
C CYS A 72 -4.49 2.80 0.22
N CYS A 73 -3.98 2.28 1.33
CA CYS A 73 -2.83 2.80 2.08
C CYS A 73 -1.58 2.09 1.55
N ILE A 74 -0.74 2.81 0.81
CA ILE A 74 0.44 2.27 0.15
C ILE A 74 1.58 2.29 1.16
N ASP A 75 1.97 1.11 1.66
CA ASP A 75 2.97 0.94 2.71
C ASP A 75 4.32 0.50 2.13
N SER A 76 5.21 1.47 1.96
CA SER A 76 6.56 1.27 1.45
C SER A 76 7.48 2.46 1.81
N PRO A 77 8.77 2.22 2.09
CA PRO A 77 9.77 3.27 2.17
C PRO A 77 10.38 3.66 0.82
N ASP A 78 10.12 2.90 -0.26
CA ASP A 78 10.73 3.10 -1.58
C ASP A 78 9.88 4.07 -2.43
N PRO A 79 10.40 5.27 -2.78
CA PRO A 79 9.70 6.22 -3.64
C PRO A 79 9.31 5.63 -4.99
N LYS A 80 10.12 4.74 -5.56
CA LYS A 80 9.83 4.09 -6.84
C LYS A 80 8.65 3.13 -6.72
N ALA A 81 8.59 2.36 -5.64
CA ALA A 81 7.46 1.46 -5.38
C ALA A 81 6.16 2.24 -5.20
N ILE A 82 6.21 3.35 -4.46
CA ILE A 82 5.06 4.24 -4.28
C ILE A 82 4.61 4.82 -5.62
N GLN A 83 5.51 5.33 -6.45
CA GLN A 83 5.16 5.91 -7.76
C GLN A 83 4.50 4.88 -8.70
N GLU A 84 5.04 3.66 -8.77
CA GLU A 84 4.45 2.58 -9.57
C GLU A 84 3.07 2.18 -9.07
N ALA A 85 2.88 2.11 -7.75
CA ALA A 85 1.59 1.84 -7.13
C ALA A 85 0.57 2.97 -7.38
N LEU A 86 0.98 4.23 -7.22
CA LEU A 86 0.16 5.41 -7.52
C LEU A 86 -0.26 5.49 -8.99
N SER A 87 0.57 5.01 -9.92
CA SER A 87 0.26 5.04 -11.36
C SER A 87 -0.98 4.23 -11.75
N VAL A 88 -1.39 3.28 -10.91
CA VAL A 88 -2.57 2.43 -11.13
C VAL A 88 -3.66 2.62 -10.07
N HIS A 89 -3.38 3.43 -9.04
CA HIS A 89 -4.31 3.70 -7.95
C HIS A 89 -5.47 4.59 -8.43
N LYS A 90 -6.67 4.33 -7.92
CA LYS A 90 -7.87 5.13 -8.12
C LYS A 90 -8.28 5.84 -6.83
N GLY A 91 -8.57 7.13 -6.91
CA GLY A 91 -8.97 7.96 -5.79
C GLY A 91 -7.77 8.60 -5.08
N VAL A 92 -7.93 8.93 -3.80
CA VAL A 92 -6.88 9.60 -3.01
C VAL A 92 -6.22 8.58 -2.09
N ALA A 93 -5.01 8.14 -2.45
CA ALA A 93 -4.25 7.18 -1.65
C ALA A 93 -3.77 7.79 -0.33
N MET A 94 -3.46 6.90 0.61
CA MET A 94 -2.64 7.23 1.78
C MET A 94 -1.24 6.66 1.58
N ILE A 95 -0.20 7.44 1.85
CA ILE A 95 1.20 6.98 1.84
C ILE A 95 1.62 6.67 3.27
N ASN A 96 2.08 5.44 3.50
CA ASN A 96 2.63 4.95 4.75
C ASN A 96 4.10 4.56 4.51
N SER A 97 5.08 5.35 4.92
CA SER A 97 5.02 6.63 5.64
C SER A 97 6.22 7.50 5.28
N ILE A 98 6.19 8.76 5.73
CA ILE A 98 7.37 9.63 5.79
C ILE A 98 7.92 9.70 7.22
N SER A 99 9.17 10.11 7.37
CA SER A 99 9.79 10.47 8.65
C SER A 99 10.77 11.63 8.44
N LEU A 100 11.40 12.12 9.53
CA LEU A 100 12.47 13.13 9.44
C LEU A 100 13.86 12.50 9.21
N GLU A 101 13.91 11.19 8.95
CA GLU A 101 15.13 10.55 8.47
C GLU A 101 15.50 11.14 7.11
N LYS A 102 16.60 11.88 7.07
CA LYS A 102 16.90 12.82 5.97
C LYS A 102 16.83 12.18 4.59
N SER A 103 17.38 10.99 4.41
CA SER A 103 17.41 10.35 3.09
C SER A 103 16.01 9.95 2.62
N ARG A 104 15.17 9.46 3.54
CA ARG A 104 13.77 9.12 3.27
C ARG A 104 12.90 10.36 3.04
N TYR A 105 13.08 11.40 3.85
CA TYR A 105 12.36 12.66 3.69
C TYR A 105 12.65 13.28 2.32
N ASP A 106 13.93 13.49 2.00
CA ASP A 106 14.34 14.12 0.74
C ASP A 106 13.88 13.32 -0.49
N ALA A 107 13.76 12.00 -0.36
CA ALA A 107 13.32 11.12 -1.44
C ALA A 107 11.79 11.06 -1.61
N LEU A 108 11.01 11.10 -0.52
CA LEU A 108 9.54 10.97 -0.57
C LEU A 108 8.80 12.29 -0.73
N ILE A 109 9.36 13.41 -0.25
CA ILE A 109 8.70 14.71 -0.33
C ILE A 109 8.37 15.13 -1.76
N PRO A 110 9.24 14.94 -2.77
CA PRO A 110 8.88 15.22 -4.16
C PRO A 110 7.70 14.40 -4.69
N VAL A 111 7.38 13.26 -4.07
CA VAL A 111 6.24 12.40 -4.45
C VAL A 111 4.93 12.91 -3.85
N VAL A 112 4.96 13.44 -2.63
CA VAL A 112 3.73 13.80 -1.88
C VAL A 112 3.43 15.30 -1.86
N ALA A 113 4.44 16.15 -2.00
CA ALA A 113 4.26 17.60 -1.90
C ALA A 113 3.38 18.16 -3.03
N GLY A 114 2.42 19.01 -2.67
CA GLY A 114 1.49 19.61 -3.64
C GLY A 114 0.42 18.67 -4.18
N THR A 115 0.26 17.48 -3.58
CA THR A 115 -0.78 16.51 -3.94
C THR A 115 -1.88 16.45 -2.88
N ASP A 116 -3.02 15.84 -3.23
CA ASP A 116 -4.11 15.56 -2.28
C ASP A 116 -3.89 14.30 -1.43
N LEU A 117 -2.79 13.58 -1.66
CA LEU A 117 -2.47 12.33 -0.97
C LEU A 117 -2.50 12.51 0.54
N LYS A 118 -3.05 11.53 1.25
CA LYS A 118 -2.90 11.45 2.71
C LYS A 118 -1.54 10.87 3.02
N VAL A 119 -0.94 11.28 4.13
CA VAL A 119 0.41 10.84 4.50
C VAL A 119 0.45 10.52 5.99
N VAL A 120 0.94 9.33 6.31
CA VAL A 120 1.34 8.97 7.68
C VAL A 120 2.75 9.53 7.89
N ALA A 121 2.92 10.34 8.93
CA ALA A 121 4.21 10.91 9.30
C ALA A 121 4.65 10.34 10.66
N LEU A 122 5.78 9.63 10.67
CA LEU A 122 6.35 9.04 11.88
C LEU A 122 7.13 10.11 12.66
N CYS A 123 6.82 10.25 13.96
CA CYS A 123 7.54 11.14 14.88
C CYS A 123 8.76 10.41 15.48
N MET A 124 9.74 10.10 14.64
CA MET A 124 10.98 9.40 15.01
C MET A 124 12.22 10.07 14.43
#